data_AF-A0A1F6JIL1-F1
#
_entry.id   AF-A0A1F6JIL1-F1
#
_cell.length_a   1.000
_cell.length_b   1.000
_cell.length_c   1.000
_cell.angle_alpha   90.00
_cell.angle_beta   90.00
_cell.angle_gamma   90.00
#
_symmetry.space_group_name_H-M   'P 1'
#
loop_
_entity.id
_entity.type
_entity.pdbx_description
1 polymer ?
#
loop_
_entity_poly.entity_id
_entity_poly.type
_entity_poly.pdbx_seq_one_letter_code
_entity_poly.pdbx_strand_id
1 'polypeptide(L)'
;MVERSQSFLAQNVKTAMLQERLSYRGMSKRTGADSVQIYRVAESKTVDPGIEVAAKLLIHFGKVRAYEILLDTVSAEIPLFTADNFIAQGNVGAQLRQYRERRKMSARDVEENYGVGWRDVLRLERNERMPRIRTVATLVEAYGLNVDQTFNLLQAAALGRIKKHRP
;
A
#
# COMPACT_ATOMS: atom_id res chain seq x y z
N MET A 1 -0.14 28.91 0.59
CA MET A 1 -0.09 28.40 -0.80
C MET A 1 0.79 27.15 -0.76
N VAL A 2 0.20 25.97 -0.60
CA VAL A 2 0.97 24.72 -0.45
C VAL A 2 1.30 24.25 -1.86
N GLU A 3 2.57 24.40 -2.26
CA GLU A 3 3.10 23.74 -3.45
C GLU A 3 2.68 22.27 -3.41
N ARG A 4 2.02 21.83 -4.48
CA ARG A 4 1.55 20.46 -4.61
C ARG A 4 2.77 19.55 -4.70
N SER A 5 3.29 19.11 -3.55
CA SER A 5 4.24 18.03 -3.44
C SER A 5 3.69 16.88 -4.26
N GLN A 6 4.32 16.60 -5.40
CA GLN A 6 3.90 15.49 -6.25
C GLN A 6 3.91 14.22 -5.40
N SER A 7 2.89 13.38 -5.56
CA SER A 7 2.90 12.07 -4.90
C SER A 7 4.20 11.34 -5.26
N PHE A 8 4.98 10.91 -4.26
CA PHE A 8 6.23 10.18 -4.47
C PHE A 8 6.04 9.00 -5.42
N LEU A 9 4.90 8.30 -5.32
CA LEU A 9 4.53 7.25 -6.26
C LEU A 9 4.39 7.79 -7.69
N ALA A 10 3.73 8.93 -7.90
CA ALA A 10 3.57 9.53 -9.22
C ALA A 10 4.92 9.88 -9.86
N GLN A 11 5.83 10.46 -9.08
CA GLN A 11 7.18 10.82 -9.54
C GLN A 11 7.98 9.57 -9.92
N ASN A 12 8.00 8.53 -9.07
CA ASN A 12 8.73 7.29 -9.37
C ASN A 12 8.14 6.57 -10.60
N VAL A 13 6.82 6.56 -10.77
CA VAL A 13 6.17 6.00 -11.98
C VAL A 13 6.59 6.76 -13.23
N LYS A 14 6.57 8.10 -13.20
CA LYS A 14 7.01 8.94 -14.33
C LYS A 14 8.47 8.69 -14.68
N THR A 15 9.35 8.70 -13.68
CA THR A 15 10.79 8.47 -13.88
C THR A 15 11.06 7.10 -14.49
N ALA A 16 10.45 6.03 -13.97
CA ALA A 16 10.64 4.69 -14.54
C ALA A 16 10.10 4.59 -15.97
N MET A 17 8.94 5.17 -16.25
CA MET A 17 8.41 5.19 -17.63
C MET A 17 9.35 5.89 -18.61
N LEU A 18 9.99 7.00 -18.19
CA LEU A 18 10.98 7.69 -19.02
C LEU A 18 12.26 6.88 -19.21
N GLN A 19 12.82 6.34 -18.12
CA GLN A 19 14.05 5.55 -18.15
C GLN A 19 13.91 4.27 -18.99
N GLU A 20 12.77 3.59 -18.85
CA GLU A 20 12.48 2.34 -19.55
C GLU A 20 11.83 2.57 -20.94
N ARG A 21 11.63 3.84 -21.34
CA ARG A 21 10.97 4.24 -22.59
C ARG A 21 9.59 3.58 -22.78
N LEU A 22 8.81 3.52 -21.71
CA LEU A 22 7.49 2.88 -21.69
C LEU A 22 6.36 3.88 -21.91
N SER A 23 5.37 3.47 -22.70
CA SER A 23 4.04 4.08 -22.68
C SER A 23 3.24 3.57 -21.48
N TYR A 24 2.09 4.20 -21.18
CA TYR A 24 1.15 3.69 -20.17
C TYR A 24 0.73 2.24 -20.43
N ARG A 25 0.58 1.87 -21.71
CA ARG A 25 0.29 0.50 -22.12
C ARG A 25 1.48 -0.43 -21.89
N GLY A 26 2.71 0.04 -22.13
CA GLY A 26 3.94 -0.69 -21.82
C GLY A 26 4.07 -0.96 -20.32
N MET A 27 3.86 0.07 -19.49
CA MET A 27 3.87 -0.05 -18.03
C MET A 27 2.75 -0.98 -17.52
N SER A 28 1.57 -0.91 -18.13
CA SER A 28 0.46 -1.83 -17.85
C SER A 28 0.83 -3.29 -18.09
N LYS A 29 1.50 -3.59 -19.22
CA LYS A 29 2.00 -4.95 -19.50
C LYS A 29 3.04 -5.44 -18.50
N ARG A 30 3.91 -4.54 -17.99
CA ARG A 30 4.94 -4.90 -17.00
C ARG A 30 4.35 -5.15 -15.60
N THR A 31 3.40 -4.32 -15.20
CA THR A 31 2.90 -4.28 -13.81
C THR A 31 1.58 -5.01 -13.60
N GLY A 32 0.83 -5.28 -14.67
CA GLY A 32 -0.54 -5.79 -14.61
C GLY A 32 -1.56 -4.76 -14.09
N ALA A 33 -1.16 -3.50 -13.90
CA ALA A 33 -2.09 -2.42 -13.57
C ALA A 33 -2.76 -1.88 -14.83
N ASP A 34 -4.03 -1.45 -14.72
CA ASP A 34 -4.75 -0.87 -15.84
C ASP A 34 -4.11 0.45 -16.31
N SER A 35 -3.92 0.61 -17.63
CA SER A 35 -3.21 1.77 -18.18
C SER A 35 -3.88 3.12 -17.88
N VAL A 36 -5.20 3.17 -17.71
CA VAL A 36 -5.90 4.41 -17.34
C VAL A 36 -5.62 4.75 -15.89
N GLN A 37 -5.57 3.75 -15.00
CA GLN A 37 -5.18 3.96 -13.61
C GLN A 37 -3.71 4.39 -13.49
N ILE A 38 -2.80 3.82 -14.28
CA ILE A 38 -1.39 4.26 -14.33
C ILE A 38 -1.31 5.72 -14.75
N TYR A 39 -2.00 6.11 -15.83
CA TYR A 39 -2.08 7.51 -16.27
C TYR A 39 -2.56 8.42 -15.15
N ARG A 40 -3.62 8.03 -14.43
CA ARG A 40 -4.15 8.84 -13.33
C ARG A 40 -3.13 9.02 -12.20
N VAL A 41 -2.37 7.98 -11.87
CA VAL A 41 -1.31 8.04 -10.85
C VAL A 41 -0.17 8.92 -11.34
N ALA A 42 0.40 8.63 -12.51
CA ALA A 42 1.55 9.36 -13.07
C ALA A 42 1.25 10.86 -13.20
N GLU A 43 0.07 11.22 -13.72
CA GLU A 43 -0.33 12.61 -13.90
C GLU A 43 -0.92 13.26 -12.65
N SER A 44 -0.78 12.63 -11.48
CA SER A 44 -1.31 13.13 -10.20
C SER A 44 -2.80 13.50 -10.29
N LYS A 45 -3.56 12.82 -11.16
CA LYS A 45 -5.02 12.92 -11.27
C LYS A 45 -5.74 12.10 -10.19
N THR A 46 -5.00 11.28 -9.45
CA THR A 46 -5.46 10.63 -8.21
C THR A 46 -4.44 10.89 -7.09
N VAL A 47 -4.92 11.44 -5.99
CA VAL A 47 -4.07 11.78 -4.83
C VAL A 47 -3.84 10.55 -3.94
N ASP A 48 -4.78 9.60 -3.97
CA ASP A 48 -4.78 8.42 -3.10
C ASP A 48 -5.33 7.19 -3.87
N PRO A 49 -4.48 6.58 -4.72
CA PRO A 49 -4.87 5.40 -5.48
C PRO A 49 -5.26 4.24 -4.55
N GLY A 50 -6.14 3.37 -5.04
CA GLY A 50 -6.45 2.11 -4.34
C GLY A 50 -5.19 1.25 -4.23
N ILE A 51 -5.05 0.52 -3.12
CA ILE A 51 -3.83 -0.26 -2.86
C ILE A 51 -3.52 -1.26 -3.96
N GLU A 52 -4.52 -1.83 -4.64
CA GLU A 52 -4.27 -2.81 -5.71
C GLU A 52 -3.43 -2.23 -6.85
N VAL A 53 -3.81 -1.04 -7.34
CA VAL A 53 -3.07 -0.34 -8.40
C VAL A 53 -1.71 0.11 -7.89
N ALA A 54 -1.68 0.69 -6.69
CA ALA A 54 -0.44 1.16 -6.09
C ALA A 54 0.55 0.00 -5.87
N ALA A 55 0.10 -1.14 -5.36
CA ALA A 55 0.94 -2.30 -5.10
C ALA A 55 1.52 -2.88 -6.39
N LYS A 56 0.73 -3.00 -7.46
CA LYS A 56 1.21 -3.43 -8.78
C LYS A 56 2.33 -2.53 -9.31
N LEU A 57 2.21 -1.21 -9.10
CA LEU A 57 3.24 -0.24 -9.46
C LEU A 57 4.45 -0.31 -8.51
N LEU A 58 4.23 -0.40 -7.20
CA LEU A 58 5.29 -0.43 -6.20
C LEU A 58 6.18 -1.66 -6.35
N ILE A 59 5.58 -2.84 -6.58
CA ILE A 59 6.31 -4.10 -6.77
C ILE A 59 7.30 -4.02 -7.94
N HIS A 60 6.98 -3.25 -8.99
CA HIS A 60 7.88 -3.02 -10.14
C HIS A 60 9.22 -2.40 -9.74
N PHE A 61 9.23 -1.54 -8.70
CA PHE A 61 10.46 -0.90 -8.23
C PHE A 61 11.32 -1.81 -7.33
N GLY A 62 10.83 -3.01 -6.98
CA GLY A 62 11.50 -3.93 -6.06
C GLY A 62 11.27 -3.61 -4.59
N LYS A 63 11.68 -4.55 -3.71
CA LYS A 63 11.29 -4.57 -2.28
C LYS A 63 11.63 -3.29 -1.52
N VAL A 64 12.91 -2.90 -1.54
CA VAL A 64 13.43 -1.77 -0.76
C VAL A 64 12.79 -0.48 -1.25
N ARG A 65 12.79 -0.25 -2.56
CA ARG A 65 12.24 0.98 -3.14
C ARG A 65 10.73 1.09 -2.95
N ALA A 66 10.01 -0.02 -3.04
CA ALA A 66 8.57 -0.06 -2.73
C ALA A 66 8.27 0.38 -1.30
N TYR A 67 9.09 -0.07 -0.35
CA TYR A 67 8.97 0.29 1.07
C TYR A 67 9.19 1.79 1.30
N GLU A 68 10.28 2.33 0.75
CA GLU A 68 10.60 3.77 0.82
C GLU A 68 9.46 4.63 0.26
N ILE A 69 9.02 4.34 -0.98
CA ILE A 69 7.95 5.11 -1.63
C ILE A 69 6.64 5.04 -0.83
N LEU A 70 6.35 3.89 -0.20
CA LEU A 70 5.14 3.73 0.60
C LEU A 70 5.21 4.57 1.88
N LEU A 71 6.31 4.55 2.62
CA LEU A 71 6.44 5.30 3.88
C LEU A 71 6.51 6.82 3.66
N ASP A 72 7.09 7.26 2.54
CA ASP A 72 7.09 8.67 2.14
C ASP A 72 5.66 9.24 1.99
N THR A 73 4.64 8.38 1.82
CA THR A 73 3.25 8.84 1.72
C THR A 73 2.65 9.35 3.03
N VAL A 74 3.24 9.02 4.18
CA VAL A 74 2.74 9.36 5.52
C VAL A 74 3.76 10.13 6.37
N SER A 75 4.92 10.49 5.82
CA SER A 75 6.02 11.13 6.55
C SER A 75 6.45 10.33 7.79
N ALA A 76 6.37 9.00 7.70
CA ALA A 76 6.76 8.12 8.78
C ALA A 76 8.29 8.14 8.97
N GLU A 77 8.73 8.19 10.22
CA GLU A 77 10.08 7.74 10.55
C GLU A 77 10.12 6.23 10.39
N ILE A 78 11.13 5.70 9.69
CA ILE A 78 11.24 4.26 9.35
C ILE A 78 11.11 3.43 10.63
N PRO A 79 9.95 2.79 10.89
CA PRO A 79 9.76 2.06 12.13
C PRO A 79 10.31 0.66 11.92
N LEU A 80 11.29 0.28 12.74
CA LEU A 80 11.79 -1.08 12.81
C LEU A 80 10.98 -1.87 13.85
N PHE A 81 9.97 -2.62 13.42
CA PHE A 81 9.45 -3.74 14.21
C PHE A 81 10.35 -4.96 13.99
N THR A 82 10.99 -5.42 15.05
CA THR A 82 12.06 -6.44 15.02
C THR A 82 11.67 -7.78 15.64
N ALA A 83 10.41 -8.00 16.01
CA ALA A 83 10.00 -9.23 16.70
C ALA A 83 9.77 -10.42 15.71
N ASP A 84 10.88 -11.01 15.28
CA ASP A 84 11.05 -12.34 14.66
C ASP A 84 10.42 -12.58 13.27
N ASN A 85 10.59 -11.62 12.33
CA ASN A 85 10.42 -11.76 10.87
C ASN A 85 9.18 -12.54 10.37
N PHE A 86 8.12 -12.57 11.16
CA PHE A 86 6.91 -13.28 10.80
C PHE A 86 6.29 -12.66 9.54
N ILE A 87 6.04 -13.49 8.53
CA ILE A 87 5.36 -13.12 7.30
C ILE A 87 3.92 -13.60 7.36
N ALA A 88 3.00 -12.66 7.53
CA ALA A 88 1.56 -12.97 7.60
C ALA A 88 1.06 -13.59 6.30
N GLN A 89 0.11 -14.52 6.41
CA GLN A 89 -0.44 -15.25 5.26
C GLN A 89 -1.88 -14.84 4.95
N GLY A 90 -2.33 -15.10 3.72
CA GLY A 90 -3.69 -14.82 3.28
C GLY A 90 -3.85 -13.47 2.57
N ASN A 91 -5.09 -12.99 2.47
CA ASN A 91 -5.40 -11.71 1.84
C ASN A 91 -4.95 -10.51 2.71
N VAL A 92 -4.99 -9.31 2.13
CA VAL A 92 -4.59 -8.06 2.81
C VAL A 92 -5.23 -7.92 4.19
N GLY A 93 -6.54 -8.12 4.30
CA GLY A 93 -7.25 -8.00 5.57
C GLY A 93 -6.76 -8.99 6.62
N ALA A 94 -6.60 -10.26 6.25
CA ALA A 94 -6.08 -11.29 7.15
C ALA A 94 -4.65 -10.98 7.60
N GLN A 95 -3.82 -10.43 6.71
CA GLN A 95 -2.45 -10.05 7.05
C GLN A 95 -2.41 -8.85 8.01
N LEU A 96 -3.18 -7.79 7.74
CA LEU A 96 -3.29 -6.62 8.62
C LEU A 96 -3.71 -7.03 10.03
N ARG A 97 -4.70 -7.92 10.15
CA ARG A 97 -5.15 -8.46 11.44
C ARG A 97 -4.03 -9.18 12.19
N GLN A 98 -3.31 -10.08 11.50
CA GLN A 98 -2.21 -10.84 12.11
C GLN A 98 -1.10 -9.92 12.62
N TYR A 99 -0.74 -8.89 11.86
CA TYR A 99 0.26 -7.91 12.29
C TYR A 99 -0.21 -7.10 13.49
N ARG A 100 -1.47 -6.61 13.47
CA ARG A 100 -2.04 -5.88 14.61
C ARG A 100 -2.05 -6.73 15.89
N GLU A 101 -2.54 -7.97 15.80
CA GLU A 101 -2.62 -8.89 16.94
C GLU A 101 -1.23 -9.24 17.51
N ARG A 102 -0.22 -9.41 16.65
CA ARG A 102 1.17 -9.64 17.08
C ARG A 102 1.77 -8.43 17.79
N ARG A 103 1.41 -7.22 17.36
CA ARG A 103 1.73 -5.96 18.05
C ARG A 103 0.94 -5.79 19.35
N LYS A 104 0.03 -6.71 19.69
CA LYS A 104 -0.90 -6.65 20.82
C LYS A 104 -1.75 -5.38 20.84
N MET A 105 -2.05 -4.84 19.66
CA MET A 105 -2.84 -3.63 19.50
C MET A 105 -4.32 -3.97 19.27
N SER A 106 -5.21 -3.21 19.89
CA SER A 106 -6.63 -3.18 19.55
C SER A 106 -6.88 -2.31 18.31
N ALA A 107 -8.05 -2.45 17.67
CA ALA A 107 -8.43 -1.54 16.58
C ALA A 107 -8.64 -0.10 17.09
N ARG A 108 -8.95 0.10 18.37
CA ARG A 108 -9.05 1.42 18.99
C ARG A 108 -7.67 2.04 19.21
N ASP A 109 -6.68 1.24 19.58
CA ASP A 109 -5.31 1.71 19.74
C ASP A 109 -4.78 2.26 18.40
N VAL A 110 -5.15 1.63 17.28
CA VAL A 110 -4.80 2.14 15.94
C VAL A 110 -5.47 3.48 15.66
N GLU A 111 -6.73 3.65 16.04
CA GLU A 111 -7.43 4.92 15.86
C GLU A 111 -6.84 6.03 16.74
N GLU A 112 -6.64 5.75 18.02
CA GLU A 112 -6.15 6.72 19.01
C GLU A 112 -4.73 7.19 18.69
N ASN A 113 -3.85 6.30 18.21
CA ASN A 113 -2.45 6.62 17.97
C ASN A 113 -2.12 6.98 16.51
N TYR A 114 -2.92 6.54 15.53
CA TYR A 114 -2.61 6.68 14.11
C TYR A 114 -3.77 7.22 13.25
N GLY A 115 -4.93 7.51 13.85
CA GLY A 115 -6.04 8.20 13.18
C GLY A 115 -6.82 7.35 12.17
N VAL A 116 -6.55 6.04 12.06
CA VAL A 116 -7.36 5.14 11.21
C VAL A 116 -8.53 4.63 12.04
N GLY A 117 -9.75 5.07 11.69
CA GLY A 117 -10.95 4.76 12.47
C GLY A 117 -11.12 3.26 12.76
N TRP A 118 -11.43 2.89 14.00
CA TRP A 118 -11.42 1.49 14.45
C TRP A 118 -12.39 0.60 13.66
N ARG A 119 -13.55 1.14 13.27
CA ARG A 119 -14.53 0.43 12.42
C ARG A 119 -13.93 0.15 11.05
N ASP A 120 -13.21 1.12 10.50
CA ASP A 120 -12.56 0.98 9.21
C ASP A 120 -11.45 -0.07 9.27
N VAL A 121 -10.65 -0.11 10.33
CA VAL A 121 -9.67 -1.19 10.57
C VAL A 121 -10.34 -2.56 10.53
N LEU A 122 -11.43 -2.76 11.27
CA LEU A 122 -12.14 -4.05 11.29
C LEU A 122 -12.72 -4.44 9.92
N ARG A 123 -13.26 -3.48 9.16
CA ARG A 123 -13.77 -3.74 7.81
C ARG A 123 -12.66 -4.11 6.83
N LEU A 124 -11.50 -3.47 6.96
CA LEU A 124 -10.31 -3.82 6.19
C LEU A 124 -9.81 -5.23 6.52
N GLU A 125 -9.75 -5.57 7.81
CA GLU A 125 -9.32 -6.90 8.28
C GLU A 125 -10.24 -8.03 7.82
N ARG A 126 -11.53 -7.73 7.67
CA ARG A 126 -12.54 -8.63 7.09
C ARG A 126 -12.55 -8.65 5.57
N ASN A 127 -11.67 -7.87 4.92
CA ASN A 127 -11.59 -7.73 3.47
C ASN A 127 -12.91 -7.24 2.83
N GLU A 128 -13.71 -6.47 3.58
CA GLU A 128 -14.99 -5.89 3.10
C GLU A 128 -14.78 -4.72 2.13
N ARG A 129 -13.62 -4.08 2.20
CA ARG A 129 -13.20 -3.04 1.26
C ARG A 129 -11.68 -3.10 1.07
N MET A 130 -11.21 -2.70 -0.10
CA MET A 130 -9.77 -2.51 -0.32
C MET A 130 -9.32 -1.17 0.27
N PRO A 131 -8.20 -1.14 1.00
CA PRO A 131 -7.67 0.10 1.54
C PRO A 131 -7.09 1.00 0.44
N ARG A 132 -6.98 2.28 0.76
CA ARG A 132 -6.20 3.23 -0.03
C ARG A 132 -4.72 3.10 0.30
N ILE A 133 -3.85 3.58 -0.59
CA ILE A 133 -2.40 3.51 -0.37
C ILE A 133 -2.01 4.21 0.94
N ARG A 134 -2.55 5.40 1.22
CA ARG A 134 -2.25 6.13 2.46
C ARG A 134 -2.65 5.33 3.69
N THR A 135 -3.84 4.73 3.68
CA THR A 135 -4.27 3.87 4.78
C THR A 135 -3.32 2.69 5.00
N VAL A 136 -2.85 2.05 3.93
CA VAL A 136 -1.88 0.95 4.07
C VAL A 136 -0.54 1.46 4.61
N ALA A 137 -0.05 2.60 4.14
CA ALA A 137 1.18 3.19 4.66
C ALA A 137 1.06 3.51 6.16
N THR A 138 -0.04 4.11 6.59
CA THR A 138 -0.31 4.36 8.02
C THR A 138 -0.37 3.06 8.82
N LEU A 139 -0.96 1.99 8.29
CA LEU A 139 -1.01 0.70 8.99
C LEU A 139 0.35 -0.02 9.01
N VAL A 140 1.15 0.13 7.95
CA VAL A 140 2.55 -0.34 7.91
C VAL A 140 3.36 0.35 9.00
N GLU A 141 3.24 1.66 9.12
CA GLU A 141 3.86 2.45 10.20
C GLU A 141 3.33 2.04 11.58
N ALA A 142 2.01 1.95 11.73
CA ALA A 142 1.36 1.60 12.99
C ALA A 142 1.76 0.23 13.52
N TYR A 143 1.94 -0.73 12.62
CA TYR A 143 2.38 -2.08 12.98
C TYR A 143 3.91 -2.22 12.97
N GLY A 144 4.62 -1.18 12.53
CA GLY A 144 6.07 -1.10 12.39
C GLY A 144 6.67 -2.06 11.36
N LEU A 145 5.91 -2.42 10.31
CA LEU A 145 6.34 -3.49 9.41
C LEU A 145 7.67 -3.16 8.72
N ASN A 146 8.50 -4.20 8.61
CA ASN A 146 9.77 -4.10 7.87
C ASN A 146 9.55 -4.26 6.35
N VAL A 147 10.66 -4.18 5.60
CA VAL A 147 10.67 -4.26 4.14
C VAL A 147 10.00 -5.55 3.62
N ASP A 148 10.33 -6.71 4.19
CA ASP A 148 9.81 -8.00 3.71
C ASP A 148 8.32 -8.17 4.04
N GLN A 149 7.92 -7.80 5.25
CA GLN A 149 6.51 -7.83 5.68
C GLN A 149 5.65 -6.90 4.82
N THR A 150 6.16 -5.71 4.54
CA THR A 150 5.49 -4.73 3.68
C THR A 150 5.39 -5.25 2.26
N PHE A 151 6.46 -5.82 1.72
CA PHE A 151 6.42 -6.35 0.37
C PHE A 151 5.44 -7.52 0.22
N ASN A 152 5.37 -8.41 1.21
CA ASN A 152 4.38 -9.49 1.25
C ASN A 152 2.94 -8.95 1.29
N LEU A 153 2.70 -7.88 2.06
CA LEU A 153 1.41 -7.20 2.10
C LEU A 153 1.04 -6.59 0.73
N LEU A 154 2.00 -5.96 0.06
CA LEU A 154 1.83 -5.42 -1.30
C LEU A 154 1.54 -6.54 -2.31
N GLN A 155 2.24 -7.67 -2.24
CA GLN A 155 1.96 -8.84 -3.09
C GLN A 155 0.52 -9.32 -2.92
N ALA A 156 0.04 -9.46 -1.67
CA ALA A 156 -1.35 -9.83 -1.41
C ALA A 156 -2.34 -8.79 -1.93
N ALA A 157 -2.01 -7.50 -1.84
CA ALA A 157 -2.85 -6.41 -2.35
C ALA A 157 -2.93 -6.40 -3.88
N ALA A 158 -1.81 -6.66 -4.57
CA ALA A 158 -1.76 -6.71 -6.03
C ALA A 158 -2.61 -7.87 -6.61
N LEU A 159 -2.80 -8.95 -5.85
CA LEU A 159 -3.64 -10.08 -6.22
C LEU A 159 -5.15 -9.80 -6.07
N GLY A 160 -5.53 -8.71 -5.40
CA GLY A 160 -6.84 -8.04 -5.54
C GLY A 160 -8.05 -8.95 -5.67
N ARG A 161 -8.33 -9.83 -4.70
CA ARG A 161 -9.62 -10.52 -4.62
C ARG A 161 -10.44 -9.99 -3.46
N ILE A 162 -11.31 -9.02 -3.73
CA ILE A 162 -12.54 -8.90 -2.95
C ILE A 162 -13.38 -10.11 -3.34
N LYS A 163 -13.64 -11.04 -2.40
CA LYS A 163 -14.69 -12.04 -2.63
C LYS A 163 -15.98 -11.25 -2.82
N LYS A 164 -16.48 -11.16 -4.06
CA LYS A 164 -17.89 -10.82 -4.26
C LYS A 164 -18.66 -11.93 -3.55
N HIS A 165 -19.25 -11.64 -2.40
CA HIS A 165 -20.44 -12.40 -2.00
C HIS A 165 -21.42 -12.20 -3.16
N ARG A 166 -21.60 -13.24 -3.98
CA ARG A 166 -22.85 -13.37 -4.72
C ARG A 166 -23.92 -13.58 -3.64
N PRO A 167 -24.98 -12.77 -3.63
CA PRO A 167 -26.16 -13.07 -2.81
C PRO A 167 -26.75 -14.43 -3.20
#